data_AF-A0A2V5TAD7-F1
#
_entry.id   AF-A0A2V5TAD7-F1
#
_cell.length_a   1.000
_cell.length_b   1.000
_cell.length_c   1.000
_cell.angle_alpha   90.00
_cell.angle_beta   90.00
_cell.angle_gamma   90.00
#
_symmetry.space_group_name_H-M   'P 1'
#
loop_
_entity.id
_entity.type
_entity.pdbx_description
1 polymer ?
#
loop_
_entity_poly.entity_id
_entity_poly.type
_entity_poly.pdbx_seq_one_letter_code
_entity_poly.pdbx_strand_id
1 'polypeptide(L)' 'MDLEITNEEQEFLVEVLEEKHKRMIQELDHTDTIAFERMLKKKLEVLEGIKRKVGTPAAAR' A
#
# COMPACT_ATOMS: atom_id res chain seq x y z
N MET A 1 19.31 3.34 1.52
CA MET A 1 19.02 2.15 0.71
C MET A 1 18.10 2.67 -0.36
N ASP A 2 18.67 2.95 -1.53
CA ASP A 2 17.94 3.55 -2.64
C ASP A 2 17.32 2.42 -3.44
N LEU A 3 16.02 2.51 -3.64
CA LEU A 3 15.26 1.55 -4.44
C LEU A 3 15.25 2.10 -5.86
N GLU A 4 16.13 1.60 -6.71
CA GLU A 4 16.14 1.93 -8.13
C GLU A 4 15.04 1.10 -8.82
N ILE A 5 13.95 1.76 -9.20
CA ILE A 5 12.86 1.18 -9.98
C ILE A 5 12.59 2.06 -11.19
N THR A 6 12.28 1.43 -12.32
CA THR A 6 11.84 2.10 -13.55
C THR A 6 10.41 2.64 -13.39
N ASN A 7 10.00 3.52 -14.29
CA ASN A 7 8.63 4.03 -14.31
C ASN A 7 7.61 2.90 -14.50
N GLU A 8 7.90 1.90 -15.34
CA GLU A 8 7.02 0.74 -15.55
C GLU A 8 6.88 -0.10 -14.28
N GLU A 9 7.97 -0.34 -13.55
CA GLU A 9 7.94 -1.04 -12.26
C GLU A 9 7.19 -0.22 -11.20
N GLN A 10 7.34 1.10 -11.21
CA GLN A 10 6.61 2.00 -10.33
C GLN A 10 5.11 1.96 -10.60
N GLU A 11 4.68 2.02 -11.86
CA GLU A 11 3.29 1.91 -12.27
C GLU A 11 2.70 0.56 -11.85
N PHE A 12 3.40 -0.54 -12.16
CA PHE A 12 3.00 -1.89 -11.74
C PHE A 12 2.87 -2.01 -10.22
N LEU A 13 3.83 -1.46 -9.46
CA LEU A 13 3.79 -1.47 -8.00
C LEU A 13 2.60 -0.67 -7.47
N VAL A 14 2.30 0.49 -8.06
CA VAL A 14 1.14 1.29 -7.67
C VAL A 14 -0.16 0.51 -7.87
N GLU A 15 -0.32 -0.16 -9.01
CA GLU A 15 -1.50 -0.99 -9.29
C GLU A 15 -1.65 -2.12 -8.27
N VAL A 16 -0.58 -2.86 -7.99
CA VAL A 16 -0.57 -3.96 -7.01
C VAL A 16 -0.92 -3.45 -5.61
N LEU A 17 -0.36 -2.30 -5.20
CA LEU A 17 -0.65 -1.69 -3.90
C LEU A 17 -2.11 -1.23 -3.82
N GLU A 18 -2.70 -0.72 -4.89
CA GLU A 18 -4.10 -0.32 -4.95
C GLU A 18 -5.07 -1.47 -4.85
N GLU A 19 -4.82 -2.56 -5.57
CA GLU A 19 -5.63 -3.77 -5.43
C GLU A 19 -5.58 -4.30 -4.01
N LYS A 20 -4.38 -4.33 -3.42
CA LYS A 20 -4.20 -4.84 -2.06
C LYS A 20 -4.91 -3.95 -1.03
N HIS A 21 -4.86 -2.63 -1.20
CA HIS A 21 -5.59 -1.68 -0.38
C HIS A 21 -7.10 -1.92 -0.42
N LYS A 22 -7.67 -2.04 -1.64
CA LYS A 22 -9.11 -2.29 -1.84
C LYS A 22 -9.55 -3.59 -1.16
N ARG A 23 -8.80 -4.68 -1.34
CA ARG A 23 -9.10 -5.97 -0.69
C ARG A 23 -9.04 -5.89 0.83
N MET A 24 -8.07 -5.18 1.40
CA MET A 24 -7.95 -5.03 2.85
C MET A 24 -9.07 -4.19 3.48
N ILE A 25 -9.59 -3.19 2.76
CA ILE A 25 -10.78 -2.45 3.19
C ILE A 25 -12.00 -3.37 3.19
N GLN A 26 -12.20 -4.15 2.12
CA GLN A 26 -13.29 -5.14 2.07
C GLN A 26 -13.18 -6.16 3.21
N GLU A 27 -11.97 -6.65 3.51
CA GLU A 27 -11.72 -7.55 4.63
C GLU A 27 -12.05 -6.89 5.98
N LEU A 28 -11.76 -5.60 6.15
CA LEU A 28 -12.15 -4.84 7.36
C LEU A 28 -13.67 -4.77 7.51
N ASP A 29 -14.38 -4.46 6.43
CA ASP A 29 -15.84 -4.30 6.44
C ASP A 29 -16.57 -5.62 6.78
N HIS A 30 -15.91 -6.76 6.57
CA HIS A 30 -16.44 -8.11 6.85
C HIS A 30 -15.86 -8.77 8.11
N THR A 31 -15.12 -8.03 8.94
CA THR A 31 -14.46 -8.56 10.13
C THR A 31 -15.19 -8.18 11.42
N ASP A 32 -15.58 -9.19 12.21
CA ASP A 32 -16.21 -8.99 13.52
C ASP A 32 -15.24 -9.10 14.71
N THR A 33 -13.94 -9.27 14.45
CA THR A 33 -12.94 -9.45 15.52
C THR A 33 -11.99 -8.26 15.63
N ILE A 34 -11.96 -7.64 16.82
CA ILE A 34 -11.13 -6.46 17.14
C ILE A 34 -9.63 -6.72 16.88
N ALA A 35 -9.16 -7.94 17.13
CA ALA A 35 -7.75 -8.30 16.92
C ALA A 35 -7.38 -8.30 15.42
N PHE A 36 -8.25 -8.83 14.57
CA PHE A 36 -8.03 -8.86 13.13
C PHE A 36 -8.19 -7.47 12.51
N GLU A 37 -9.16 -6.68 12.99
CA GLU A 37 -9.33 -5.28 12.61
C GLU A 37 -8.06 -4.45 12.89
N ARG A 38 -7.49 -4.59 14.10
CA ARG A 38 -6.23 -3.93 14.48
C ARG A 38 -5.06 -4.36 13.61
N MET A 39 -4.97 -5.64 13.26
CA MET A 39 -3.94 -6.15 12.36
C MET A 39 -4.08 -5.56 10.96
N LEU A 40 -5.30 -5.52 10.41
CA LEU A 40 -5.58 -4.97 9.09
C LEU A 40 -5.28 -3.46 9.02
N LYS A 41 -5.69 -2.69 10.04
CA LYS A 41 -5.35 -1.26 10.13
C LYS A 41 -3.84 -1.00 10.09
N LYS A 42 -3.05 -1.76 10.87
CA LYS A 42 -1.58 -1.66 10.82
C LYS A 42 -1.02 -1.98 9.43
N LYS A 43 -1.58 -2.98 8.75
CA LYS A 43 -1.15 -3.33 7.38
C LYS A 43 -1.50 -2.22 6.38
N LEU A 44 -2.66 -1.57 6.54
CA LEU A 44 -3.06 -0.41 5.73
C LEU A 44 -2.12 0.77 5.94
N GLU A 45 -1.76 1.11 7.18
CA GLU A 45 -0.80 2.18 7.48
C GLU A 45 0.56 1.95 6.80
N VAL A 46 1.06 0.72 6.83
CA VAL A 46 2.30 0.34 6.13
C VAL A 46 2.13 0.51 4.62
N LEU A 47 1.02 0.02 4.07
CA LEU A 47 0.75 0.07 2.63
C LEU A 47 0.61 1.50 2.12
N GLU A 48 -0.08 2.39 2.85
CA GLU A 48 -0.12 3.81 2.55
C GLU A 48 1.26 4.46 2.62
N GLY A 49 2.08 4.07 3.60
CA GLY A 49 3.46 4.50 3.72
C GLY A 49 4.30 4.12 2.51
N ILE A 50 4.10 2.93 1.96
CA ILE A 50 4.75 2.47 0.73
C ILE A 50 4.21 3.23 -0.48
N LYS A 51 2.88 3.38 -0.61
CA LYS A 51 2.27 4.18 -1.70
C LYS A 51 2.79 5.61 -1.74
N ARG A 52 3.00 6.26 -0.59
CA ARG A 52 3.59 7.61 -0.56
C ARG A 52 5.02 7.65 -1.09
N LYS A 53 5.81 6.62 -0.82
CA LYS A 53 7.21 6.52 -1.27
C LYS A 53 7.33 6.15 -2.74
N VAL A 54 6.44 5.30 -3.23
CA VAL A 54 6.41 4.82 -4.62
C VAL A 54 5.66 5.79 -5.53
N GLY A 55 4.58 6.42 -5.07
CA GLY A 55 3.76 7.36 -5.85
C GLY A 55 4.30 8.79 -5.89
N THR A 56 5.27 9.14 -5.03
CA THR A 56 6.05 10.37 -5.20
C THR A 56 7.23 10.02 -6.09
N PRO A 57 7.27 10.43 -7.37
CA PRO A 57 8.47 10.23 -8.17
C PRO A 57 9.63 10.90 -7.44
N ALA A 58 10.70 10.14 -7.19
CA ALA A 58 11.94 10.63 -6.60
C ALA A 58 12.70 11.60 -7.54
N ALA A 59 12.03 12.24 -8.50
CA ALA A 59 12.61 13.08 -9.54
C ALA A 59 11.94 14.45 -9.56
N ALA A 60 12.36 15.30 -8.63
CA ALA A 60 12.35 16.75 -8.80
C ALA A 60 13.44 17.38 -7.91
N ARG A 61 14.67 16.86 -7.99
CA ARG A 61 15.90 17.55 -7.57
C ARG A 61 17.03 17.16 -8.50
#